data_AF-A0AA41VD48-F1
#
_entry.id   AF-A0AA41VD48-F1
#
_cell.length_a   1.000
_cell.length_b   1.000
_cell.length_c   1.000
_cell.angle_alpha   90.00
_cell.angle_beta   90.00
_cell.angle_gamma   90.00
#
_symmetry.space_group_name_H-M   'P 1'
#
loop_
_entity.id
_entity.type
_entity.pdbx_description
1 polymer ?
#
loop_
_entity_poly.entity_id
_entity_poly.type
_entity_poly.pdbx_seq_one_letter_code
_entity_poly.pdbx_strand_id
1 'polypeptide(L)'
;MKNGTLFNVSELKLQVHTGTHVDAPGHYYDHYFDAGFDVDTLDLDVLNGPALLVDVPRNMNITAEAMKSLNIPRGVRRVIFRTLNTD
;
A
#
# COMPACT_ATOMS: atom_id res chain seq x y z
N MET A 1 -37.06 0.59 5.92
CA MET A 1 -36.07 -0.43 5.50
C MET A 1 -36.81 -1.74 5.30
N LYS A 2 -36.23 -2.77 4.66
CA LYS A 2 -36.95 -4.06 4.53
C LYS A 2 -37.36 -4.56 5.93
N ASN A 3 -38.58 -5.04 6.07
CA ASN A 3 -39.10 -5.66 7.29
C ASN A 3 -39.13 -4.76 8.55
N GLY A 4 -39.18 -3.42 8.41
CA GLY A 4 -39.40 -2.51 9.55
C GLY A 4 -38.18 -2.28 10.45
N THR A 5 -36.97 -2.64 10.00
CA THR A 5 -35.73 -2.34 10.76
C THR A 5 -35.42 -0.84 10.77
N LEU A 6 -34.69 -0.41 11.80
CA LEU A 6 -34.21 0.98 11.96
C LEU A 6 -32.95 1.27 11.13
N PHE A 7 -32.11 0.25 10.91
CA PHE A 7 -30.85 0.33 10.15
C PHE A 7 -30.61 -0.97 9.35
N ASN A 8 -29.72 -0.92 8.35
CA ASN A 8 -29.15 -2.09 7.68
C ASN A 8 -27.84 -2.37 8.40
N VAL A 9 -27.69 -3.56 8.97
CA VAL A 9 -26.48 -3.96 9.69
C VAL A 9 -25.77 -5.03 8.88
N SER A 10 -24.45 -4.87 8.75
CA SER A 10 -23.55 -5.82 8.10
C SER A 10 -22.38 -6.14 9.03
N GLU A 11 -21.88 -7.36 8.97
CA GLU A 11 -20.65 -7.79 9.62
C GLU A 11 -19.60 -8.10 8.55
N LEU A 12 -18.34 -7.80 8.84
CA LEU A 12 -17.22 -8.08 7.94
C LEU A 12 -16.10 -8.81 8.71
N LYS A 13 -15.63 -9.92 8.15
CA LYS A 13 -14.50 -10.71 8.67
C LYS A 13 -13.54 -11.01 7.53
N LEU A 14 -12.30 -10.56 7.64
CA LEU A 14 -11.27 -10.65 6.59
C LEU A 14 -9.87 -10.78 7.20
N GLN A 15 -8.92 -11.24 6.40
CA GLN A 15 -7.49 -11.12 6.73
C GLN A 15 -6.99 -9.70 6.42
N VAL A 16 -5.94 -9.27 7.11
CA VAL A 16 -5.41 -7.89 6.97
C VAL A 16 -4.81 -7.61 5.59
N HIS A 17 -4.37 -8.63 4.86
CA HIS A 17 -3.88 -8.53 3.47
C HIS A 17 -4.97 -8.81 2.43
N THR A 18 -6.12 -8.14 2.56
CA THR A 18 -7.24 -8.26 1.61
C THR A 18 -7.44 -6.96 0.84
N GLY A 19 -7.41 -7.02 -0.50
CA GLY A 19 -7.65 -5.84 -1.36
C GLY A 19 -6.50 -4.83 -1.31
N THR A 20 -6.80 -3.55 -1.55
CA THR A 20 -5.83 -2.46 -1.36
C THR A 20 -5.57 -2.27 0.13
N HIS A 21 -4.33 -2.53 0.56
CA HIS A 21 -3.91 -2.50 1.96
C HIS A 21 -2.48 -1.95 2.09
N VAL A 22 -1.98 -1.86 3.32
CA VAL A 22 -0.59 -1.50 3.64
C VAL A 22 0.02 -2.58 4.52
N ASP A 23 1.33 -2.77 4.38
CA ASP A 23 2.10 -3.69 5.21
C ASP A 23 2.92 -2.91 6.25
N ALA A 24 2.80 -3.30 7.52
CA ALA A 24 3.64 -2.76 8.59
C ALA A 24 5.00 -3.49 8.63
N PRO A 25 6.09 -2.88 9.15
CA PRO A 25 7.37 -3.56 9.28
C PRO A 25 7.32 -4.88 10.07
N GLY A 26 6.50 -4.93 11.13
CA GLY A 26 6.25 -6.14 11.92
C GLY A 26 5.59 -7.28 11.13
N HIS A 27 5.03 -7.04 9.94
CA HIS A 27 4.46 -8.09 9.10
C HIS A 27 5.49 -9.15 8.70
N TYR A 28 6.76 -8.75 8.50
CA TYR A 28 7.79 -9.64 7.95
C TYR A 28 8.96 -9.87 8.90
N TYR A 29 9.31 -8.88 9.72
CA TYR A 29 10.49 -8.95 10.58
C TYR A 29 10.08 -9.20 12.04
N ASP A 30 10.45 -10.36 12.57
CA ASP A 30 10.11 -10.82 13.92
C ASP A 30 10.51 -9.81 15.01
N HIS A 31 11.74 -9.30 14.94
CA HIS A 31 12.23 -8.29 15.89
C HIS A 31 11.49 -6.94 15.80
N TYR A 32 10.84 -6.63 14.67
CA TYR A 32 9.98 -5.44 14.56
C TYR A 32 8.58 -5.68 15.08
N PHE A 33 8.07 -6.90 14.93
CA PHE A 33 6.83 -7.32 15.57
C PHE A 33 6.96 -7.26 17.09
N ASP A 34 8.01 -7.85 17.65
CA ASP A 34 8.30 -7.79 19.09
C ASP A 34 8.49 -6.36 19.62
N ALA A 35 9.02 -5.47 18.78
CA ALA A 35 9.20 -4.05 19.09
C ALA A 35 7.92 -3.22 18.92
N GLY A 36 6.82 -3.81 18.45
CA GLY A 36 5.54 -3.14 18.26
C GLY A 36 5.48 -2.20 17.05
N PHE A 37 6.30 -2.41 16.01
CA PHE A 37 6.22 -1.65 14.76
C PHE A 37 5.08 -2.16 13.85
N ASP A 38 3.87 -2.06 14.38
CA ASP A 38 2.60 -2.41 13.74
C ASP A 38 1.97 -1.19 13.05
N VAL A 39 0.85 -1.42 12.35
CA VAL A 39 0.21 -0.42 11.48
C VAL A 39 -0.24 0.84 12.23
N ASP A 40 -0.61 0.72 13.50
CA ASP A 40 -1.04 1.82 14.38
C ASP A 40 0.12 2.70 14.88
N THR A 41 1.36 2.26 14.64
CA THR A 41 2.58 3.04 14.94
C THR A 41 3.17 3.74 13.73
N LEU A 42 2.62 3.52 12.53
CA LEU A 42 3.10 4.18 11.32
C LEU A 42 2.90 5.70 11.39
N ASP A 43 3.94 6.43 11.02
CA ASP A 43 3.85 7.87 10.84
C ASP A 43 2.85 8.19 9.72
N LEU A 44 1.79 8.95 10.05
CA LEU A 44 0.77 9.35 9.09
C LEU A 44 1.34 10.19 7.96
N ASP A 45 2.44 10.92 8.20
CA ASP A 45 3.15 11.66 7.16
C ASP A 45 3.83 10.74 6.15
N VAL A 46 3.95 9.42 6.39
CA VAL A 46 4.37 8.41 5.42
C VAL A 46 3.21 8.01 4.49
N LEU A 47 1.98 8.00 5.00
CA LEU A 47 0.79 7.59 4.25
C LEU A 47 0.10 8.75 3.54
N ASN A 48 0.37 9.99 3.94
CA ASN A 48 -0.31 11.18 3.43
C ASN A 48 0.65 12.15 2.74
N GLY A 49 0.22 12.66 1.59
CA GLY A 49 0.92 13.72 0.86
C GLY A 49 1.15 13.38 -0.61
N PRO A 50 1.90 14.23 -1.34
CA PRO A 50 2.13 14.07 -2.77
C PRO A 50 2.81 12.75 -3.10
N ALA A 51 2.32 12.08 -4.15
CA ALA A 51 2.91 10.88 -4.71
C ALA A 51 3.12 11.03 -6.21
N LEU A 52 4.21 10.47 -6.71
CA LEU A 52 4.49 10.39 -8.14
C LEU A 52 3.98 9.05 -8.67
N LEU A 53 3.05 9.09 -9.62
CA LEU A 53 2.68 7.92 -10.40
C LEU A 53 3.66 7.76 -11.56
N VAL A 54 4.26 6.58 -11.68
CA VAL A 54 5.16 6.23 -12.79
C VAL A 54 4.64 5.00 -13.52
N ASP A 55 4.66 5.04 -14.85
CA ASP A 55 4.39 3.86 -15.68
C ASP A 55 5.71 3.09 -15.84
N VAL A 56 5.74 1.85 -15.37
CA VAL A 56 6.96 1.04 -15.45
C VAL A 56 7.09 0.35 -16.81
N PRO A 57 8.32 0.07 -17.29
CA PRO A 57 8.52 -0.74 -18.48
C PRO A 57 7.71 -2.03 -18.43
N ARG A 58 6.92 -2.26 -19.47
CA ARG A 58 6.00 -3.39 -19.57
C ARG A 58 6.79 -4.69 -19.87
N ASN A 59 6.21 -5.84 -19.49
CA ASN A 59 6.73 -7.19 -19.74
C ASN A 59 8.13 -7.49 -19.16
N MET A 60 8.49 -6.82 -18.06
CA MET A 60 9.72 -7.10 -17.34
C MET A 60 9.61 -6.80 -15.85
N ASN A 61 10.55 -7.31 -15.06
CA ASN A 61 10.68 -6.98 -13.65
C ASN A 61 11.23 -5.56 -13.45
N ILE A 62 10.87 -4.92 -12.33
CA ILE A 62 11.40 -3.61 -11.94
C ILE A 62 12.81 -3.81 -11.35
N THR A 63 13.83 -3.85 -12.20
CA THR A 63 15.25 -3.94 -11.80
C THR A 63 15.84 -2.57 -11.49
N ALA A 64 17.11 -2.54 -11.02
CA ALA A 64 17.84 -1.29 -10.82
C ALA A 64 17.99 -0.48 -12.12
N GLU A 65 18.19 -1.13 -13.26
CA GLU A 65 18.24 -0.50 -14.59
C GLU A 65 16.88 0.09 -14.96
N ALA A 66 15.79 -0.65 -14.75
CA ALA A 66 14.44 -0.15 -14.97
C ALA A 66 14.18 1.09 -14.10
N MET A 67 14.52 1.04 -12.81
CA MET A 67 14.39 2.18 -11.89
C MET A 67 15.18 3.41 -12.34
N LYS A 68 16.39 3.24 -12.91
CA LYS A 68 17.18 4.35 -13.47
C LYS A 68 16.46 5.01 -14.65
N SER A 69 15.83 4.23 -15.53
CA SER A 69 15.11 4.76 -16.69
C SER A 69 13.85 5.56 -16.34
N LEU A 70 13.28 5.36 -15.15
CA LEU A 70 12.10 6.10 -14.71
C LEU A 70 12.39 7.58 -14.40
N ASN A 71 13.67 7.97 -14.27
CA ASN A 71 14.11 9.33 -14.03
C ASN A 71 13.35 10.03 -12.88
N ILE A 72 13.06 9.28 -11.79
CA ILE A 72 12.31 9.79 -10.64
C ILE A 72 13.06 10.99 -10.03
N PRO A 73 12.44 12.17 -9.94
CA PRO A 73 13.09 13.36 -9.40
C PRO A 73 13.55 13.15 -7.95
N ARG A 74 14.70 13.73 -7.60
CA ARG A 74 15.16 13.77 -6.21
C ARG A 74 14.15 14.51 -5.34
N GLY A 75 13.95 14.02 -4.12
CA GLY A 75 13.00 14.61 -3.16
C GLY A 75 11.59 14.04 -3.23
N VAL A 76 11.28 13.18 -4.22
CA VAL A 76 10.04 12.40 -4.22
C VAL A 76 10.06 11.43 -3.04
N ARG A 77 9.04 11.52 -2.18
CA ARG A 77 8.90 10.67 -0.98
C ARG A 77 7.97 9.47 -1.16
N ARG A 78 7.10 9.51 -2.17
CA ARG A 78 6.11 8.45 -2.47
C ARG A 78 6.05 8.22 -3.96
N VAL A 79 6.12 6.95 -4.34
CA VAL A 79 6.04 6.52 -5.73
C VAL A 79 4.97 5.44 -5.83
N ILE A 80 4.06 5.59 -6.78
CA ILE A 80 3.10 4.57 -7.16
C ILE A 80 3.55 4.02 -8.50
N PHE A 81 3.78 2.70 -8.58
CA PHE A 81 4.18 2.03 -9.80
C PHE A 81 2.96 1.47 -10.52
N ARG A 82 2.60 2.06 -11.65
CA ARG A 82 1.60 1.45 -12.55
C ARG A 82 2.27 0.32 -13.32
N THR A 83 1.78 -0.90 -13.12
CA THR A 83 2.26 -2.12 -13.79
C THR A 83 1.20 -2.65 -14.75
N LEU A 84 1.47 -3.79 -15.39
CA LEU A 84 0.50 -4.52 -16.23
C LEU A 84 -0.64 -5.19 -15.44
N ASN A 85 -0.59 -5.18 -14.10
CA ASN A 85 -1.51 -5.99 -13.29
C ASN A 85 -2.96 -5.49 -13.37
N THR A 86 -3.17 -4.23 -13.77
CA THR A 86 -4.47 -3.62 -14.02
C THR A 86 -4.28 -2.48 -15.03
N ASP A 87 -4.98 -2.51 -16.17
CA ASP A 87 -5.11 -1.38 -17.12
C ASP A 87 -6.52 -0.81 -17.11
#